data_AF-J6DRR6-F1
#
_entry.id   AF-J6DRR6-F1
#
_cell.length_a   1.000
_cell.length_b   1.000
_cell.length_c   1.000
_cell.angle_alpha   90.00
_cell.angle_beta   90.00
_cell.angle_gamma   90.00
#
_symmetry.space_group_name_H-M   'P 1'
#
loop_
_entity.id
_entity.type
_entity.pdbx_description
1 polymer ?
#
loop_
_entity_poly.entity_id
_entity_poly.type
_entity_poly.pdbx_seq_one_letter_code
_entity_poly.pdbx_strand_id
1 'polypeptide(L)'
;MDDLKFGKRNKRGDWAPDRPAETAPLFAFPPRLTAVLKWLPHYFLPWNLIFAVSALAYWAWVIPPVDMMQTLSLGWIAWLYAVNAIAVFLFYGAFELHLYVLKRQQNRFKYNGKFPADQRNNAFWFERQNLDNILRTFLSGVTIWTAVEVGMLWAYANGYAPWLSFAENPWTLALVALVVPIIHEFHFFCIHRLIHTPFLYKWVHSVHHNSVNPSPWSSLSMHPIEHLLYFGTAFYHLFLPSNPIIMLYQLHYAGFGAIPGHVGFDKVEIGKERLVDSHAYAHYLHHKYFEVNYGDALIPLDRWFGTWHDGSPEGEAQMQERYRRRKEKLAVRKARLEVGGAAE
;
A
#
# COMPACT_ATOMS: atom_id res chain seq x y z
N MET A 1 22.97 -11.45 11.52
CA MET A 1 22.48 -12.75 11.02
C MET A 1 23.03 -12.99 9.62
N ASP A 2 23.03 -14.22 9.13
CA ASP A 2 23.40 -14.57 7.74
C ASP A 2 22.11 -14.68 6.92
N ASP A 3 21.90 -13.74 6.00
CA ASP A 3 20.68 -13.65 5.18
C ASP A 3 20.69 -14.60 3.98
N LEU A 4 21.84 -15.16 3.63
CA LEU A 4 21.97 -16.16 2.55
C LEU A 4 21.38 -17.52 2.91
N LYS A 5 21.02 -17.72 4.19
CA LYS A 5 20.25 -18.88 4.65
C LYS A 5 18.78 -18.82 4.24
N PHE A 6 18.30 -17.66 3.78
CA PHE A 6 16.89 -17.41 3.47
C PHE A 6 16.67 -16.98 2.01
N GLY A 7 17.75 -16.77 1.26
CA GLY A 7 17.69 -16.22 -0.08
C GLY A 7 19.05 -16.07 -0.72
N LYS A 8 19.06 -15.50 -1.92
CA LYS A 8 20.24 -15.40 -2.78
C LYS A 8 20.47 -13.97 -3.23
N ARG A 9 21.73 -13.64 -3.52
CA ARG A 9 22.10 -12.37 -4.14
C ARG A 9 22.54 -12.54 -5.59
N ASN A 10 22.14 -11.61 -6.44
CA ASN A 10 22.67 -11.52 -7.79
C ASN A 10 24.00 -10.73 -7.82
N LYS A 11 24.62 -10.63 -9.01
CA LYS A 11 25.88 -9.88 -9.21
C LYS A 11 25.78 -8.38 -8.90
N ARG A 12 24.57 -7.81 -8.88
CA ARG A 12 24.31 -6.39 -8.53
C ARG A 12 24.12 -6.18 -7.03
N GLY A 13 24.13 -7.26 -6.25
CA GLY A 13 23.87 -7.25 -4.81
C GLY A 13 22.39 -7.28 -4.44
N ASP A 14 21.48 -7.38 -5.42
CA ASP A 14 20.04 -7.49 -5.16
C ASP A 14 19.74 -8.84 -4.51
N TRP A 15 18.89 -8.85 -3.49
CA TRP A 15 18.52 -10.03 -2.73
C TRP A 15 17.13 -10.52 -3.16
N ALA A 16 16.95 -11.84 -3.24
CA ALA A 16 15.67 -12.49 -3.45
C ALA A 16 15.50 -13.65 -2.47
N PRO A 17 14.30 -13.86 -1.89
CA PRO A 17 14.04 -14.97 -0.99
C PRO A 17 14.10 -16.31 -1.75
N ASP A 18 14.46 -17.38 -1.04
CA ASP A 18 14.40 -18.74 -1.60
C ASP A 18 12.96 -19.23 -1.74
N ARG A 19 12.06 -18.71 -0.90
CA ARG A 19 10.63 -19.03 -0.95
C ARG A 19 9.91 -18.04 -1.87
N PRO A 20 9.07 -18.52 -2.79
CA PRO A 20 8.21 -17.65 -3.59
C PRO A 20 7.26 -16.84 -2.70
N ALA A 21 6.81 -15.69 -3.19
CA ALA A 21 5.70 -14.98 -2.56
C ALA A 21 4.44 -15.87 -2.55
N GLU A 22 3.64 -15.77 -1.50
CA GLU A 22 2.41 -16.54 -1.33
C GLU A 22 1.20 -15.62 -1.17
N THR A 23 0.04 -16.11 -1.59
CA THR A 23 -1.25 -15.48 -1.29
C THR A 23 -1.86 -16.11 -0.05
N ALA A 24 -2.72 -15.38 0.67
CA ALA A 24 -3.44 -15.95 1.79
C ALA A 24 -4.20 -17.23 1.38
N PRO A 25 -4.28 -18.25 2.26
CA PRO A 25 -4.90 -19.53 1.94
C PRO A 25 -6.44 -19.49 1.90
N LEU A 26 -7.05 -18.33 2.14
CA LEU A 26 -8.51 -18.13 2.22
C LEU A 26 -9.25 -18.58 0.96
N PHE A 27 -8.63 -18.43 -0.21
CA PHE A 27 -9.23 -18.70 -1.51
C PHE A 27 -8.62 -19.94 -2.21
N ALA A 28 -7.88 -20.78 -1.47
CA ALA A 28 -7.29 -21.99 -2.04
C ALA A 28 -8.37 -23.05 -2.34
N PHE A 29 -8.29 -23.67 -3.52
CA PHE A 29 -9.16 -24.79 -3.89
C PHE A 29 -8.31 -26.04 -4.25
N PRO A 30 -8.55 -27.21 -3.63
CA PRO A 30 -9.55 -27.45 -2.58
C PRO A 30 -9.22 -26.69 -1.27
N PRO A 31 -10.24 -26.34 -0.44
CA PRO A 31 -10.04 -25.60 0.80
C PRO A 31 -9.07 -26.32 1.76
N ARG A 32 -8.06 -25.59 2.25
CA ARG A 32 -7.03 -26.11 3.17
C ARG A 32 -7.27 -25.56 4.57
N LEU A 33 -8.22 -26.14 5.31
CA LEU A 33 -8.64 -25.65 6.64
C LEU A 33 -7.48 -25.48 7.62
N THR A 34 -6.53 -26.43 7.66
CA THR A 34 -5.36 -26.34 8.54
C THR A 34 -4.43 -25.17 8.18
N ALA A 35 -4.29 -24.85 6.90
CA ALA A 35 -3.52 -23.70 6.45
C ALA A 35 -4.22 -22.38 6.83
N VAL A 36 -5.55 -22.32 6.66
CA VAL A 36 -6.35 -21.15 7.06
C VAL A 36 -6.26 -20.92 8.58
N LEU A 37 -6.42 -21.95 9.40
CA LEU A 37 -6.34 -21.83 10.86
C LEU A 37 -4.95 -21.37 11.33
N LYS A 38 -3.88 -21.86 10.70
CA LYS A 38 -2.51 -21.41 11.00
C LYS A 38 -2.23 -19.99 10.53
N TRP A 39 -2.85 -19.57 9.43
CA TRP A 39 -2.69 -18.23 8.88
C TRP A 39 -3.53 -17.18 9.62
N LEU A 40 -4.68 -17.56 10.18
CA LEU A 40 -5.65 -16.64 10.78
C LEU A 40 -5.06 -15.66 11.81
N PRO A 41 -4.12 -16.04 12.70
CA PRO A 41 -3.48 -15.08 13.60
C PRO A 41 -2.77 -13.93 12.86
N HIS A 42 -2.18 -14.19 11.69
CA HIS A 42 -1.52 -13.16 10.86
C HIS A 42 -2.51 -12.18 10.24
N TYR A 43 -3.78 -12.57 10.08
CA TYR A 43 -4.83 -11.64 9.66
C TYR A 43 -5.10 -10.57 10.71
N PHE A 44 -4.89 -10.86 11.99
CA PHE A 44 -5.14 -9.89 13.07
C PHE A 44 -3.84 -9.22 13.55
N LEU A 45 -2.74 -9.96 13.61
CA LEU A 45 -1.51 -9.53 14.29
C LEU A 45 -0.31 -9.40 13.35
N PRO A 46 0.58 -8.41 13.59
CA PRO A 46 0.40 -7.29 14.53
C PRO A 46 -0.35 -6.11 13.88
N TRP A 47 -0.32 -5.98 12.56
CA TRP A 47 -0.66 -4.75 11.84
C TRP A 47 -2.12 -4.35 11.98
N ASN A 48 -3.04 -5.28 11.72
CA ASN A 48 -4.47 -4.97 11.72
C ASN A 48 -4.94 -4.56 13.11
N LEU A 49 -4.43 -5.21 14.16
CA LEU A 49 -4.67 -4.81 15.54
C LEU A 49 -4.08 -3.42 15.84
N ILE A 50 -2.84 -3.13 15.44
CA ILE A 50 -2.21 -1.82 15.64
C ILE A 50 -3.06 -0.71 15.00
N PHE A 51 -3.56 -0.92 13.79
CA PHE A 51 -4.35 0.08 13.06
C PHE A 51 -5.77 0.22 13.63
N ALA A 52 -6.39 -0.87 14.10
CA ALA A 52 -7.68 -0.81 14.79
C ALA A 52 -7.55 -0.09 16.14
N VAL A 53 -6.50 -0.37 16.91
CA VAL A 53 -6.22 0.30 18.18
C VAL A 53 -5.90 1.78 17.96
N SER A 54 -5.16 2.14 16.90
CA SER A 54 -4.90 3.55 16.60
C SER A 54 -6.18 4.30 16.20
N ALA A 55 -7.12 3.66 15.50
CA ALA A 55 -8.41 4.27 15.19
C ALA A 55 -9.27 4.50 16.45
N LEU A 56 -9.27 3.53 17.38
CA LEU A 56 -9.90 3.70 18.69
C LEU A 56 -9.26 4.84 19.48
N ALA A 57 -7.93 4.94 19.45
CA ALA A 57 -7.19 6.01 20.11
C ALA A 57 -7.53 7.39 19.52
N TYR A 58 -7.62 7.49 18.19
CA TYR A 58 -8.04 8.72 17.53
C TYR A 58 -9.44 9.12 17.97
N TRP A 59 -10.39 8.19 17.92
CA TRP A 59 -11.75 8.46 18.35
C TRP A 59 -11.84 8.93 19.81
N ALA A 60 -11.06 8.32 20.70
CA ALA A 60 -11.09 8.64 22.12
C ALA A 60 -10.44 9.98 22.49
N TRP A 61 -9.39 10.40 21.76
CA TRP A 61 -8.51 11.50 22.21
C TRP A 61 -8.20 12.57 21.17
N VAL A 62 -8.46 12.30 19.88
CA VAL A 62 -8.05 13.18 18.78
C VAL A 62 -9.27 13.79 18.08
N ILE A 63 -10.28 12.97 17.81
CA ILE A 63 -11.46 13.39 17.06
C ILE A 63 -12.27 14.39 17.91
N PRO A 64 -12.62 15.56 17.34
CA PRO A 64 -13.38 16.57 18.07
C PRO A 64 -14.83 16.12 18.37
N PRO A 65 -15.52 16.79 19.31
CA PRO A 65 -16.92 16.56 19.57
C PRO A 65 -17.82 16.68 18.32
N VAL A 66 -18.94 15.96 18.33
CA VAL A 66 -19.84 15.84 17.16
C VAL A 66 -20.41 17.19 16.72
N ASP A 67 -20.81 18.03 17.66
CA ASP A 67 -21.30 19.39 17.41
C ASP A 67 -20.25 20.26 16.71
N MET A 68 -18.97 20.10 17.05
CA MET A 68 -17.88 20.80 16.37
C MET A 68 -17.68 20.32 14.93
N MET A 69 -17.85 19.01 14.67
CA MET A 69 -17.70 18.42 13.34
C MET A 69 -18.84 18.78 12.38
N GLN A 70 -19.99 19.27 12.88
CA GLN A 70 -21.11 19.67 12.03
C GLN A 70 -20.78 20.85 11.13
N THR A 71 -19.91 21.76 11.59
CA THR A 71 -19.45 22.92 10.84
C THR A 71 -17.95 22.86 10.57
N LEU A 72 -17.58 22.93 9.29
CA LEU A 72 -16.16 22.97 8.91
C LEU A 72 -15.53 24.25 9.47
N SER A 73 -14.44 24.10 10.21
CA SER A 73 -13.63 25.23 10.66
C SER A 73 -12.14 24.89 10.61
N LEU A 74 -11.32 25.90 10.31
CA LEU A 74 -9.87 25.72 10.17
C LEU A 74 -9.22 25.17 11.45
N GLY A 75 -9.79 25.43 12.62
CA GLY A 75 -9.22 25.01 13.91
C GLY A 75 -9.09 23.49 14.05
N TRP A 76 -10.21 22.76 13.93
CA TRP A 76 -10.15 21.29 14.08
C TRP A 76 -9.56 20.60 12.85
N ILE A 77 -9.70 21.18 11.66
CA ILE A 77 -9.04 20.66 10.45
C ILE A 77 -7.52 20.74 10.60
N ALA A 78 -6.98 21.88 11.06
CA ALA A 78 -5.55 22.05 11.31
C ALA A 78 -5.06 21.15 12.44
N TRP A 79 -5.88 20.94 13.48
CA TRP A 79 -5.59 19.99 14.56
C TRP A 79 -5.42 18.56 14.03
N LEU A 80 -6.39 18.05 13.26
CA LEU A 80 -6.30 16.70 12.67
C LEU A 80 -5.09 16.59 11.74
N TYR A 81 -4.83 17.60 10.91
CA TYR A 81 -3.65 17.61 10.04
C TYR A 81 -2.36 17.52 10.86
N ALA A 82 -2.23 18.30 11.94
CA ALA A 82 -1.05 18.28 12.79
C ALA A 82 -0.85 16.91 13.46
N VAL A 83 -1.92 16.30 13.99
CA VAL A 83 -1.85 14.98 14.62
C VAL A 83 -1.50 13.90 13.60
N ASN A 84 -2.13 13.89 12.43
CA ASN A 84 -1.81 12.98 11.33
C ASN A 84 -0.36 13.13 10.88
N ALA A 85 0.12 14.37 10.71
CA ALA A 85 1.50 14.64 10.34
C ALA A 85 2.48 14.12 11.40
N ILE A 86 2.21 14.33 12.68
CA ILE A 86 3.06 13.82 13.77
C ILE A 86 3.05 12.29 13.79
N ALA A 87 1.87 11.66 13.68
CA ALA A 87 1.74 10.21 13.70
C ALA A 87 2.46 9.55 12.51
N VAL A 88 2.26 10.09 11.31
CA VAL A 88 2.98 9.64 10.10
C VAL A 88 4.48 9.87 10.27
N PHE A 89 4.91 11.05 10.75
CA PHE A 89 6.33 11.33 10.97
C PHE A 89 6.99 10.32 11.92
N LEU A 90 6.36 10.04 13.05
CA LEU A 90 6.89 9.10 14.04
C LEU A 90 6.87 7.66 13.50
N PHE A 91 5.78 7.22 12.90
CA PHE A 91 5.64 5.85 12.42
C PHE A 91 6.59 5.58 11.24
N TYR A 92 6.50 6.38 10.18
CA TYR A 92 7.33 6.23 8.97
C TYR A 92 8.80 6.50 9.30
N GLY A 93 9.05 7.54 10.08
CA GLY A 93 10.38 7.94 10.53
C GLY A 93 11.05 6.86 11.38
N ALA A 94 10.34 6.06 12.16
CA ALA A 94 10.94 4.95 12.91
C ALA A 94 11.55 3.89 11.98
N PHE A 95 10.84 3.50 10.92
CA PHE A 95 11.38 2.55 9.92
C PHE A 95 12.52 3.18 9.12
N GLU A 96 12.36 4.42 8.67
CA GLU A 96 13.41 5.12 7.92
C GLU A 96 14.69 5.27 8.77
N LEU A 97 14.55 5.70 10.03
CA LEU A 97 15.65 5.88 10.94
C LEU A 97 16.39 4.56 11.16
N HIS A 98 15.67 3.48 11.45
CA HIS A 98 16.26 2.17 11.72
C HIS A 98 16.96 1.55 10.50
N LEU A 99 16.27 1.54 9.35
CA LEU A 99 16.67 0.78 8.17
C LEU A 99 17.54 1.59 7.18
N TYR A 100 17.29 2.90 7.02
CA TYR A 100 17.89 3.70 5.95
C TYR A 100 18.89 4.74 6.46
N VAL A 101 18.65 5.35 7.63
CA VAL A 101 19.58 6.33 8.24
C VAL A 101 20.66 5.63 9.05
N LEU A 102 20.27 4.85 10.07
CA LEU A 102 21.20 4.11 10.93
C LEU A 102 21.75 2.85 10.25
N LYS A 103 21.08 2.38 9.19
CA LYS A 103 21.41 1.15 8.44
C LYS A 103 21.73 -0.02 9.39
N ARG A 104 20.91 -0.23 10.44
CA ARG A 104 21.20 -1.19 11.53
C ARG A 104 21.46 -2.61 11.03
N GLN A 105 20.75 -3.01 9.97
CA GLN A 105 20.94 -4.31 9.30
C GLN A 105 21.77 -4.27 8.01
N GLN A 106 22.35 -3.10 7.69
CA GLN A 106 23.11 -2.88 6.45
C GLN A 106 22.29 -3.36 5.24
N ASN A 107 22.89 -4.13 4.34
CA ASN A 107 22.19 -4.68 3.18
C ASN A 107 21.44 -5.99 3.46
N ARG A 108 21.53 -6.58 4.66
CA ARG A 108 20.94 -7.91 4.92
C ARG A 108 19.44 -7.89 4.67
N PHE A 109 18.95 -8.85 3.89
CA PHE A 109 17.56 -8.95 3.41
C PHE A 109 17.08 -7.81 2.49
N LYS A 110 17.94 -6.86 2.11
CA LYS A 110 17.56 -5.74 1.25
C LYS A 110 17.39 -6.21 -0.19
N TYR A 111 16.21 -6.00 -0.76
CA TYR A 111 15.90 -6.46 -2.11
C TYR A 111 16.77 -5.82 -3.18
N ASN A 112 16.97 -4.50 -3.13
CA ASN A 112 17.91 -3.80 -4.00
C ASN A 112 19.27 -3.65 -3.28
N GLY A 113 20.37 -4.00 -3.94
CA GLY A 113 21.71 -3.95 -3.32
C GLY A 113 22.19 -2.54 -2.94
N LYS A 114 21.54 -1.49 -3.46
CA LYS A 114 21.87 -0.08 -3.21
C LYS A 114 20.82 0.58 -2.35
N PHE A 115 21.19 1.62 -1.61
CA PHE A 115 20.21 2.47 -0.94
C PHE A 115 19.76 3.62 -1.85
N PRO A 116 18.50 4.07 -1.74
CA PRO A 116 17.99 5.23 -2.48
C PRO A 116 18.81 6.50 -2.26
N ALA A 117 19.28 6.73 -1.02
CA ALA A 117 20.08 7.92 -0.68
C ALA A 117 21.44 7.98 -1.39
N ASP A 118 21.95 6.83 -1.87
CA ASP A 118 23.24 6.74 -2.57
C ASP A 118 23.10 7.04 -4.07
N GLN A 119 21.89 7.37 -4.55
CA GLN A 119 21.58 7.58 -5.97
C GLN A 119 20.92 8.94 -6.18
N ARG A 120 21.38 9.64 -7.22
CA ARG A 120 20.72 10.84 -7.73
C ARG A 120 19.93 10.52 -8.98
N ASN A 121 18.74 11.08 -9.09
CA ASN A 121 17.86 10.88 -10.23
C ASN A 121 16.98 12.13 -10.44
N ASN A 122 16.98 12.66 -11.66
CA ASN A 122 16.24 13.86 -12.05
C ASN A 122 14.72 13.70 -12.02
N ALA A 123 14.21 12.48 -11.87
CA ALA A 123 12.79 12.21 -11.65
C ALA A 123 12.28 12.72 -10.29
N PHE A 124 13.17 12.94 -9.31
CA PHE A 124 12.82 13.40 -7.97
C PHE A 124 13.15 14.89 -7.77
N TRP A 125 12.37 15.57 -6.93
CA TRP A 125 12.72 16.92 -6.47
C TRP A 125 14.12 16.95 -5.85
N PHE A 126 14.91 17.95 -6.25
CA PHE A 126 16.31 18.12 -5.82
C PHE A 126 17.20 16.92 -6.12
N GLU A 127 16.81 16.07 -7.08
CA GLU A 127 17.48 14.82 -7.45
C GLU A 127 17.61 13.81 -6.30
N ARG A 128 16.80 13.94 -5.24
CA ARG A 128 16.89 13.11 -4.03
C ARG A 128 15.55 12.46 -3.71
N GLN A 129 15.48 11.14 -3.93
CA GLN A 129 14.29 10.33 -3.66
C GLN A 129 13.73 10.54 -2.25
N ASN A 130 14.57 10.51 -1.22
CA ASN A 130 14.09 10.61 0.15
C ASN A 130 13.45 11.98 0.45
N LEU A 131 14.06 13.06 -0.04
CA LEU A 131 13.54 14.42 0.16
C LEU A 131 12.22 14.63 -0.61
N ASP A 132 12.18 14.20 -1.88
CA ASP A 132 10.95 14.23 -2.68
C ASP A 132 9.83 13.44 -2.01
N ASN A 133 10.12 12.22 -1.55
CA ASN A 133 9.14 11.33 -0.93
C ASN A 133 8.60 11.87 0.40
N ILE A 134 9.45 12.42 1.27
CA ILE A 134 9.02 13.10 2.50
C ILE A 134 8.11 14.28 2.16
N LEU A 135 8.52 15.14 1.23
CA LEU A 135 7.75 16.33 0.87
C LEU A 135 6.39 15.95 0.26
N ARG A 136 6.32 14.96 -0.63
CA ARG A 136 5.04 14.47 -1.19
C ARG A 136 4.15 13.83 -0.13
N THR A 137 4.74 13.08 0.81
CA THR A 137 4.01 12.50 1.94
C THR A 137 3.30 13.59 2.72
N PHE A 138 3.97 14.67 3.11
CA PHE A 138 3.35 15.70 3.96
C PHE A 138 2.52 16.73 3.17
N LEU A 139 3.03 17.22 2.04
CA LEU A 139 2.36 18.26 1.23
C LEU A 139 1.17 17.73 0.43
N SER A 140 1.10 16.42 0.19
CA SER A 140 0.01 15.80 -0.56
C SER A 140 -0.64 14.64 0.19
N GLY A 141 0.11 13.63 0.60
CA GLY A 141 -0.45 12.41 1.20
C GLY A 141 -1.25 12.68 2.47
N VAL A 142 -0.61 13.26 3.48
CA VAL A 142 -1.21 13.63 4.77
C VAL A 142 -2.29 14.70 4.58
N THR A 143 -2.08 15.67 3.70
CA THR A 143 -3.09 16.69 3.39
C THR A 143 -4.38 16.06 2.84
N ILE A 144 -4.26 15.14 1.87
CA ILE A 144 -5.42 14.51 1.22
C ILE A 144 -6.06 13.48 2.15
N TRP A 145 -5.28 12.69 2.89
CA TRP A 145 -5.81 11.85 3.96
C TRP A 145 -6.65 12.69 4.92
N THR A 146 -6.08 13.75 5.49
CA THR A 146 -6.79 14.61 6.44
C THR A 146 -8.05 15.21 5.81
N ALA A 147 -8.01 15.63 4.54
CA ALA A 147 -9.19 16.15 3.85
C ALA A 147 -10.30 15.10 3.71
N VAL A 148 -9.95 13.85 3.38
CA VAL A 148 -10.90 12.73 3.32
C VAL A 148 -11.46 12.42 4.70
N GLU A 149 -10.61 12.36 5.73
CA GLU A 149 -11.00 12.14 7.13
C GLU A 149 -12.00 13.22 7.60
N VAL A 150 -11.66 14.50 7.41
CA VAL A 150 -12.51 15.66 7.71
C VAL A 150 -13.85 15.55 7.00
N GLY A 151 -13.84 15.26 5.70
CA GLY A 151 -15.07 15.13 4.91
C GLY A 151 -15.96 13.99 5.40
N MET A 152 -15.38 12.84 5.73
CA MET A 152 -16.10 11.70 6.26
C MET A 152 -16.67 11.98 7.65
N LEU A 153 -15.88 12.54 8.57
CA LEU A 153 -16.32 12.91 9.92
C LEU A 153 -17.44 13.96 9.90
N TRP A 154 -17.32 14.97 9.03
CA TRP A 154 -18.37 15.95 8.78
C TRP A 154 -19.64 15.28 8.24
N ALA A 155 -19.51 14.32 7.32
CA ALA A 155 -20.65 13.57 6.78
C ALA A 155 -21.37 12.76 7.87
N TYR A 156 -20.62 12.10 8.76
CA TYR A 156 -21.15 11.43 9.94
C TYR A 156 -21.89 12.39 10.88
N ALA A 157 -21.27 13.51 11.23
CA ALA A 157 -21.83 14.49 12.17
C ALA A 157 -23.12 15.16 11.69
N ASN A 158 -23.32 15.25 10.36
CA ASN A 158 -24.50 15.81 9.73
C ASN A 158 -25.53 14.75 9.30
N GLY A 159 -25.30 13.46 9.61
CA GLY A 159 -26.24 12.39 9.27
C GLY A 159 -26.27 12.00 7.78
N TYR A 160 -25.24 12.34 7.01
CA TYR A 160 -25.08 11.92 5.62
C TYR A 160 -24.48 10.51 5.47
N ALA A 161 -24.02 9.90 6.56
CA ALA A 161 -23.47 8.55 6.59
C ALA A 161 -24.12 7.69 7.71
N PRO A 162 -24.26 6.36 7.54
CA PRO A 162 -24.83 5.49 8.56
C PRO A 162 -23.95 5.42 9.81
N TRP A 163 -24.45 5.92 10.95
CA TRP A 163 -23.75 5.89 12.23
C TRP A 163 -24.44 4.91 13.20
N LEU A 164 -24.13 3.63 13.10
CA LEU A 164 -24.73 2.62 13.98
C LEU A 164 -24.06 2.62 15.36
N SER A 165 -24.86 2.37 16.39
CA SER A 165 -24.39 2.16 17.76
C SER A 165 -23.81 0.76 17.95
N PHE A 166 -22.68 0.66 18.66
CA PHE A 166 -22.08 -0.62 19.06
C PHE A 166 -22.96 -1.41 20.04
N ALA A 167 -23.76 -0.73 20.86
CA ALA A 167 -24.65 -1.41 21.81
C ALA A 167 -25.80 -2.13 21.10
N GLU A 168 -26.32 -1.53 20.03
CA GLU A 168 -27.48 -2.05 19.28
C GLU A 168 -27.06 -2.99 18.15
N ASN A 169 -25.89 -2.75 17.53
CA ASN A 169 -25.44 -3.44 16.33
C ASN A 169 -24.04 -4.07 16.46
N PRO A 170 -23.72 -4.79 17.56
CA PRO A 170 -22.37 -5.27 17.82
C PRO A 170 -21.86 -6.23 16.73
N TRP A 171 -22.70 -7.16 16.27
CA TRP A 171 -22.31 -8.17 15.28
C TRP A 171 -22.13 -7.58 13.88
N THR A 172 -23.00 -6.65 13.48
CA THR A 172 -22.87 -5.94 12.20
C THR A 172 -21.56 -5.16 12.17
N LEU A 173 -21.27 -4.39 13.22
CA LEU A 173 -20.04 -3.60 13.30
C LEU A 173 -18.79 -4.48 13.43
N ALA A 174 -18.86 -5.60 14.16
CA ALA A 174 -17.78 -6.58 14.19
C ALA A 174 -17.50 -7.18 12.80
N LEU A 175 -18.55 -7.48 12.03
CA LEU A 175 -18.40 -7.98 10.66
C LEU A 175 -17.79 -6.91 9.74
N VAL A 176 -18.27 -5.66 9.79
CA VAL A 176 -17.72 -4.55 8.99
C VAL A 176 -16.24 -4.34 9.34
N ALA A 177 -15.87 -4.34 10.62
CA ALA A 177 -14.48 -4.24 11.05
C ALA A 177 -13.64 -5.43 10.57
N LEU A 178 -14.19 -6.65 10.61
CA LEU A 178 -13.49 -7.86 10.12
C LEU A 178 -13.17 -7.77 8.62
N VAL A 179 -14.04 -7.16 7.82
CA VAL A 179 -13.85 -7.05 6.36
C VAL A 179 -13.09 -5.81 5.91
N VAL A 180 -12.72 -4.88 6.79
CA VAL A 180 -11.92 -3.68 6.42
C VAL A 180 -10.66 -4.03 5.61
N PRO A 181 -9.82 -5.01 5.99
CA PRO A 181 -8.67 -5.40 5.18
C PRO A 181 -9.05 -5.92 3.79
N ILE A 182 -10.18 -6.63 3.68
CA ILE A 182 -10.70 -7.16 2.40
C ILE A 182 -11.20 -6.02 1.51
N ILE A 183 -11.94 -5.06 2.09
CA ILE A 183 -12.39 -3.85 1.38
C ILE A 183 -11.17 -3.07 0.88
N HIS A 184 -10.16 -2.88 1.75
CA HIS A 184 -8.94 -2.16 1.38
C HIS A 184 -8.26 -2.81 0.18
N GLU A 185 -7.99 -4.12 0.26
CA GLU A 185 -7.26 -4.80 -0.79
C GLU A 185 -8.03 -4.81 -2.12
N PHE A 186 -9.33 -5.07 -2.08
CA PHE A 186 -10.15 -5.04 -3.30
C PHE A 186 -10.13 -3.65 -3.93
N HIS A 187 -10.35 -2.61 -3.13
CA HIS A 187 -10.30 -1.22 -3.58
C HIS A 187 -8.92 -0.86 -4.15
N PHE A 188 -7.86 -1.19 -3.42
CA PHE A 188 -6.48 -0.95 -3.82
C PHE A 188 -6.18 -1.63 -5.15
N PHE A 189 -6.48 -2.92 -5.31
CA PHE A 189 -6.29 -3.63 -6.58
C PHE A 189 -7.01 -2.95 -7.76
N CYS A 190 -8.27 -2.56 -7.58
CA CYS A 190 -9.06 -1.91 -8.62
C CYS A 190 -8.45 -0.57 -9.05
N ILE A 191 -8.14 0.30 -8.08
CA ILE A 191 -7.54 1.60 -8.33
C ILE A 191 -6.14 1.45 -8.90
N HIS A 192 -5.32 0.58 -8.32
CA HIS A 192 -3.94 0.37 -8.71
C HIS A 192 -3.85 -0.11 -10.16
N ARG A 193 -4.69 -1.08 -10.55
CA ARG A 193 -4.77 -1.51 -11.94
C ARG A 193 -5.28 -0.42 -12.89
N LEU A 194 -6.25 0.41 -12.44
CA LEU A 194 -6.75 1.55 -13.21
C LEU A 194 -5.64 2.59 -13.47
N ILE A 195 -4.87 2.95 -12.44
CA ILE A 195 -3.81 3.96 -12.58
C ILE A 195 -2.60 3.44 -13.38
N HIS A 196 -2.51 2.13 -13.63
CA HIS A 196 -1.57 1.52 -14.59
C HIS A 196 -2.02 1.56 -16.05
N THR A 197 -3.17 2.15 -16.36
CA THR A 197 -3.53 2.46 -17.75
C THR A 197 -2.59 3.52 -18.33
N PRO A 198 -2.27 3.53 -19.64
CA PRO A 198 -1.19 4.35 -20.19
C PRO A 198 -1.27 5.85 -19.85
N PHE A 199 -2.48 6.41 -19.84
CA PHE A 199 -2.68 7.83 -19.53
C PHE A 199 -2.44 8.12 -18.04
N LEU A 200 -3.10 7.39 -17.15
CA LEU A 200 -2.96 7.58 -15.71
C LEU A 200 -1.56 7.20 -15.24
N TYR A 201 -0.95 6.16 -15.81
CA TYR A 201 0.42 5.79 -15.46
C TYR A 201 1.36 6.94 -15.76
N LYS A 202 1.31 7.50 -16.98
CA LYS A 202 2.22 8.56 -17.40
C LYS A 202 2.15 9.80 -16.49
N TRP A 203 0.95 10.22 -16.12
CA TRP A 203 0.73 11.52 -15.46
C TRP A 203 0.49 11.45 -13.95
N VAL A 204 0.03 10.31 -13.46
CA VAL A 204 -0.36 10.11 -12.05
C VAL A 204 0.59 9.12 -11.39
N HIS A 205 0.58 7.86 -11.84
CA HIS A 205 1.25 6.78 -11.10
C HIS A 205 2.76 6.70 -11.31
N SER A 206 3.29 7.30 -12.37
CA SER A 206 4.72 7.40 -12.63
C SER A 206 5.48 8.07 -11.49
N VAL A 207 4.84 9.02 -10.78
CA VAL A 207 5.41 9.69 -9.61
C VAL A 207 5.78 8.67 -8.53
N HIS A 208 4.88 7.74 -8.22
CA HIS A 208 5.11 6.67 -7.26
C HIS A 208 6.19 5.70 -7.77
N HIS A 209 6.06 5.28 -9.04
CA HIS A 209 7.00 4.34 -9.69
C HIS A 209 8.40 4.88 -9.95
N ASN A 210 8.63 6.18 -9.83
CA ASN A 210 10.00 6.71 -9.81
C ASN A 210 10.82 6.05 -8.69
N SER A 211 10.18 5.64 -7.59
CA SER A 211 10.78 4.90 -6.46
C SER A 211 10.93 3.39 -6.71
N VAL A 212 11.52 2.97 -7.84
CA VAL A 212 11.81 1.55 -8.19
C VAL A 212 12.59 0.79 -7.09
N ASN A 213 13.30 1.53 -6.22
CA ASN A 213 13.86 1.02 -4.97
C ASN A 213 13.08 1.64 -3.79
N PRO A 214 12.00 1.01 -3.33
CA PRO A 214 11.17 1.55 -2.27
C PRO A 214 11.94 1.83 -0.97
N SER A 215 11.46 2.84 -0.26
CA SER A 215 11.78 3.14 1.14
C SER A 215 10.50 3.43 1.93
N PRO A 216 10.53 3.44 3.27
CA PRO A 216 9.39 3.83 4.09
C PRO A 216 8.64 5.06 3.57
N TRP A 217 9.33 6.16 3.26
CA TRP A 217 8.69 7.37 2.73
C TRP A 217 8.10 7.23 1.32
N SER A 218 8.57 6.28 0.50
CA SER A 218 7.97 6.05 -0.82
C SER A 218 6.54 5.52 -0.75
N SER A 219 6.13 4.95 0.39
CA SER A 219 4.82 4.34 0.57
C SER A 219 3.64 5.31 0.50
N LEU A 220 3.84 6.59 0.84
CA LEU A 220 2.89 7.70 0.64
C LEU A 220 3.47 8.82 -0.22
N SER A 221 4.43 8.48 -1.08
CA SER A 221 4.94 9.40 -2.10
C SER A 221 4.22 9.12 -3.41
N MET A 222 3.11 9.81 -3.63
CA MET A 222 2.27 9.65 -4.82
C MET A 222 1.82 10.99 -5.38
N HIS A 223 1.21 10.96 -6.55
CA HIS A 223 0.52 12.12 -7.12
C HIS A 223 -0.78 12.41 -6.33
N PRO A 224 -1.23 13.69 -6.19
CA PRO A 224 -2.47 14.03 -5.48
C PRO A 224 -3.72 13.22 -5.90
N ILE A 225 -3.90 13.01 -7.21
CA ILE A 225 -5.02 12.19 -7.72
C ILE A 225 -4.91 10.73 -7.23
N GLU A 226 -3.70 10.18 -7.16
CA GLU A 226 -3.48 8.83 -6.65
C GLU A 226 -3.81 8.75 -5.16
N HIS A 227 -3.38 9.73 -4.35
CA HIS A 227 -3.75 9.80 -2.94
C HIS A 227 -5.27 9.85 -2.75
N LEU A 228 -5.99 10.66 -3.53
CA LEU A 228 -7.46 10.73 -3.44
C LEU A 228 -8.11 9.39 -3.79
N LEU A 229 -7.65 8.74 -4.86
CA LEU A 229 -8.16 7.41 -5.23
C LEU A 229 -7.81 6.37 -4.17
N TYR A 230 -6.61 6.41 -3.59
CA TYR A 230 -6.13 5.49 -2.55
C TYR A 230 -6.94 5.63 -1.25
N PHE A 231 -7.03 6.83 -0.69
CA PHE A 231 -7.83 7.11 0.51
C PHE A 231 -9.34 7.07 0.27
N GLY A 232 -9.78 7.07 -0.99
CA GLY A 232 -11.16 6.86 -1.39
C GLY A 232 -11.76 5.54 -0.88
N THR A 233 -10.93 4.59 -0.40
CA THR A 233 -11.39 3.40 0.32
C THR A 233 -12.25 3.73 1.56
N ALA A 234 -12.16 4.94 2.12
CA ALA A 234 -13.03 5.35 3.22
C ALA A 234 -14.48 5.59 2.78
N PHE A 235 -14.70 5.93 1.51
CA PHE A 235 -16.04 6.28 1.01
C PHE A 235 -17.02 5.11 1.00
N TYR A 236 -16.57 3.86 1.09
CA TYR A 236 -17.47 2.72 1.29
C TYR A 236 -18.32 2.87 2.57
N HIS A 237 -17.80 3.54 3.59
CA HIS A 237 -18.50 3.77 4.85
C HIS A 237 -19.63 4.80 4.77
N LEU A 238 -19.80 5.50 3.64
CA LEU A 238 -20.96 6.35 3.37
C LEU A 238 -22.24 5.55 3.13
N PHE A 239 -22.13 4.26 2.79
CA PHE A 239 -23.28 3.42 2.48
C PHE A 239 -23.26 2.07 3.20
N LEU A 240 -22.11 1.61 3.70
CA LEU A 240 -22.06 0.45 4.59
C LEU A 240 -22.76 0.75 5.93
N PRO A 241 -23.39 -0.25 6.57
CA PRO A 241 -23.91 -0.12 7.93
C PRO A 241 -22.76 -0.05 8.94
N SER A 242 -22.10 1.11 8.97
CA SER A 242 -20.81 1.33 9.62
C SER A 242 -20.90 2.23 10.87
N ASN A 243 -19.74 2.53 11.43
CA ASN A 243 -19.50 3.49 12.49
C ASN A 243 -18.24 4.31 12.15
N PRO A 244 -18.13 5.59 12.54
CA PRO A 244 -16.95 6.41 12.25
C PRO A 244 -15.64 5.81 12.77
N ILE A 245 -15.65 5.04 13.87
CA ILE A 245 -14.45 4.34 14.36
C ILE A 245 -13.92 3.33 13.34
N ILE A 246 -14.81 2.61 12.65
CA ILE A 246 -14.41 1.61 11.64
C ILE A 246 -13.94 2.31 10.36
N MET A 247 -14.55 3.45 10.01
CA MET A 247 -14.06 4.30 8.92
C MET A 247 -12.64 4.84 9.21
N LEU A 248 -12.35 5.26 10.45
CA LEU A 248 -11.01 5.62 10.86
C LEU A 248 -10.05 4.43 10.79
N TYR A 249 -10.50 3.23 11.18
CA TYR A 249 -9.70 2.01 11.01
C TYR A 249 -9.36 1.77 9.53
N GLN A 250 -10.31 1.95 8.61
CA GLN A 250 -10.08 1.85 7.17
C GLN A 250 -9.05 2.88 6.66
N LEU A 251 -9.13 4.13 7.13
CA LEU A 251 -8.14 5.16 6.80
C LEU A 251 -6.75 4.87 7.38
N HIS A 252 -6.69 4.40 8.64
CA HIS A 252 -5.43 4.05 9.29
C HIS A 252 -4.79 2.81 8.66
N TYR A 253 -5.61 1.85 8.21
CA TYR A 253 -5.15 0.72 7.42
C TYR A 253 -4.48 1.19 6.14
N ALA A 254 -5.12 2.08 5.37
CA ALA A 254 -4.51 2.65 4.16
C ALA A 254 -3.26 3.48 4.49
N GLY A 255 -3.38 4.40 5.45
CA GLY A 255 -2.35 5.37 5.77
C GLY A 255 -1.11 4.76 6.42
N PHE A 256 -1.23 3.80 7.33
CA PHE A 256 -0.07 3.17 7.99
C PHE A 256 0.30 1.82 7.37
N GLY A 257 -0.66 1.10 6.79
CA GLY A 257 -0.48 -0.22 6.19
C GLY A 257 0.31 -0.23 4.89
N ALA A 258 0.53 0.93 4.26
CA ALA A 258 1.42 1.04 3.12
C ALA A 258 2.90 0.71 3.47
N ILE A 259 3.32 0.92 4.74
CA ILE A 259 4.73 0.75 5.15
C ILE A 259 5.23 -0.70 5.02
N PRO A 260 4.57 -1.73 5.58
CA PRO A 260 5.03 -3.11 5.49
C PRO A 260 5.45 -3.54 4.07
N GLY A 261 4.72 -3.11 3.03
CA GLY A 261 5.04 -3.41 1.62
C GLY A 261 6.19 -2.60 1.01
N HIS A 262 6.62 -1.49 1.62
CA HIS A 262 7.59 -0.55 1.06
C HIS A 262 8.89 -0.42 1.86
N VAL A 263 9.06 -1.21 2.94
CA VAL A 263 10.29 -1.15 3.74
C VAL A 263 11.54 -1.52 2.94
N GLY A 264 11.42 -2.23 1.81
CA GLY A 264 12.54 -2.55 0.90
C GLY A 264 13.47 -3.67 1.39
N PHE A 265 13.02 -4.41 2.41
CA PHE A 265 13.70 -5.55 3.03
C PHE A 265 12.71 -6.70 3.19
N ASP A 266 13.15 -7.94 3.00
CA ASP A 266 12.34 -9.13 3.25
C ASP A 266 12.04 -9.37 4.72
N LYS A 267 13.04 -9.07 5.56
CA LYS A 267 12.94 -9.22 7.01
C LYS A 267 13.57 -8.02 7.69
N VAL A 268 12.95 -7.61 8.79
CA VAL A 268 13.47 -6.56 9.69
C VAL A 268 14.08 -7.24 10.92
N GLU A 269 15.35 -6.93 11.19
CA GLU A 269 16.06 -7.41 12.37
C GLU A 269 15.66 -6.57 13.61
N ILE A 270 15.14 -7.23 14.64
CA ILE A 270 14.81 -6.63 15.93
C ILE A 270 15.74 -7.24 17.00
N GLY A 271 16.69 -6.47 17.49
CA GLY A 271 17.73 -6.98 18.39
C GLY A 271 18.65 -7.98 17.68
N LYS A 272 19.18 -8.96 18.44
CA LYS A 272 20.20 -9.90 17.91
C LYS A 272 19.63 -11.15 17.27
N GLU A 273 18.42 -11.58 17.65
CA GLU A 273 17.90 -12.92 17.34
C GLU A 273 16.51 -12.92 16.70
N ARG A 274 15.78 -11.80 16.75
CA ARG A 274 14.40 -11.75 16.25
C ARG A 274 14.37 -11.19 14.83
N LEU A 275 13.69 -11.92 13.95
CA LEU A 275 13.35 -11.51 12.59
C LEU A 275 11.84 -11.30 12.49
N VAL A 276 11.43 -10.23 11.83
CA VAL A 276 10.03 -9.97 11.48
C VAL A 276 9.92 -9.91 9.96
N ASP A 277 9.06 -10.74 9.40
CA ASP A 277 8.76 -10.74 7.97
C ASP A 277 8.04 -9.44 7.58
N SER A 278 8.49 -8.82 6.48
CA SER A 278 7.83 -7.63 5.93
C SER A 278 6.65 -7.97 5.04
N HIS A 279 6.67 -9.16 4.41
CA HIS A 279 5.77 -9.57 3.33
C HIS A 279 5.84 -8.66 2.08
N ALA A 280 6.91 -7.87 1.94
CA ALA A 280 7.06 -6.86 0.90
C ALA A 280 7.46 -7.41 -0.49
N TYR A 281 7.78 -8.70 -0.63
CA TYR A 281 8.44 -9.19 -1.85
C TYR A 281 7.58 -9.03 -3.11
N ALA A 282 6.29 -9.39 -3.05
CA ALA A 282 5.38 -9.26 -4.19
C ALA A 282 5.27 -7.80 -4.65
N HIS A 283 5.16 -6.86 -3.71
CA HIS A 283 5.12 -5.43 -4.01
C HIS A 283 6.47 -4.86 -4.47
N TYR A 284 7.59 -5.41 -3.98
CA TYR A 284 8.90 -5.09 -4.55
C TYR A 284 9.02 -5.53 -6.02
N LEU A 285 8.51 -6.73 -6.36
CA LEU A 285 8.46 -7.19 -7.75
C LEU A 285 7.55 -6.30 -8.61
N HIS A 286 6.46 -5.78 -8.04
CA HIS A 286 5.63 -4.77 -8.68
C HIS A 286 6.43 -3.52 -9.04
N HIS A 287 7.16 -2.93 -8.08
CA HIS A 287 8.06 -1.79 -8.33
C HIS A 287 9.22 -2.09 -9.27
N LYS A 288 9.57 -3.36 -9.46
CA LYS A 288 10.66 -3.77 -10.36
C LYS A 288 10.18 -3.97 -11.80
N TYR A 289 8.98 -4.51 -12.00
CA TYR A 289 8.48 -4.95 -13.31
C TYR A 289 7.24 -4.18 -13.79
N PHE A 290 6.58 -3.42 -12.92
CA PHE A 290 5.42 -2.55 -13.15
C PHE A 290 4.12 -3.22 -13.65
N GLU A 291 4.20 -4.42 -14.26
CA GLU A 291 3.04 -5.11 -14.85
C GLU A 291 2.55 -6.34 -14.08
N VAL A 292 2.96 -6.47 -12.81
CA VAL A 292 2.68 -7.63 -11.95
C VAL A 292 2.23 -7.19 -10.56
N ASN A 293 1.49 -8.03 -9.84
CA ASN A 293 1.15 -7.85 -8.42
C ASN A 293 0.53 -6.48 -8.09
N TYR A 294 -0.68 -6.23 -8.60
CA TYR A 294 -1.41 -5.00 -8.31
C TYR A 294 -2.09 -5.00 -6.93
N GLY A 295 -2.27 -6.16 -6.29
CA GLY A 295 -2.83 -6.28 -4.94
C GLY A 295 -1.82 -6.76 -3.88
N ASP A 296 -2.28 -6.81 -2.63
CA ASP A 296 -1.46 -7.14 -1.44
C ASP A 296 -1.47 -8.65 -1.06
N ALA A 297 -2.03 -9.49 -1.92
CA ALA A 297 -2.02 -10.96 -1.84
C ALA A 297 -2.90 -11.60 -0.74
N LEU A 298 -3.78 -10.86 -0.06
CA LEU A 298 -4.81 -11.39 0.83
C LEU A 298 -5.99 -12.02 0.03
N ILE A 299 -6.36 -11.44 -1.11
CA ILE A 299 -7.26 -11.98 -2.12
C ILE A 299 -6.39 -12.25 -3.37
N PRO A 300 -6.45 -13.44 -4.00
CA PRO A 300 -5.60 -13.77 -5.13
C PRO A 300 -6.07 -13.12 -6.46
N LEU A 301 -6.40 -11.83 -6.43
CA LEU A 301 -6.88 -11.06 -7.58
C LEU A 301 -5.89 -11.10 -8.74
N ASP A 302 -4.60 -10.93 -8.48
CA ASP A 302 -3.56 -11.03 -9.50
C ASP A 302 -3.46 -12.42 -10.13
N ARG A 303 -3.77 -13.50 -9.39
CA ARG A 303 -3.84 -14.84 -9.98
C ARG A 303 -5.04 -14.96 -10.90
N TRP A 304 -6.20 -14.44 -10.49
CA TRP A 304 -7.43 -14.46 -11.30
C TRP A 304 -7.31 -13.63 -12.58
N PHE A 305 -6.56 -12.53 -12.53
CA PHE A 305 -6.34 -11.66 -13.70
C PHE A 305 -5.03 -11.93 -14.46
N GLY A 306 -4.26 -12.95 -14.04
CA GLY A 306 -3.06 -13.40 -14.73
C GLY A 306 -1.88 -12.42 -14.66
N THR A 307 -1.80 -11.63 -13.59
CA THR A 307 -0.77 -10.62 -13.31
C THR A 307 0.10 -10.97 -12.11
N TRP A 308 -0.08 -12.16 -11.52
CA TRP A 308 0.74 -12.63 -10.40
C TRP A 308 2.18 -12.94 -10.80
N HIS A 309 3.14 -12.57 -9.94
CA HIS A 309 4.56 -12.92 -10.02
C HIS A 309 5.11 -13.11 -8.60
N ASP A 310 5.55 -14.33 -8.27
CA ASP A 310 6.04 -14.69 -6.95
C ASP A 310 7.57 -14.81 -6.85
N GLY A 311 8.29 -14.41 -7.90
CA GLY A 311 9.75 -14.54 -8.01
C GLY A 311 10.21 -15.89 -8.55
N SER A 312 9.29 -16.81 -8.86
CA SER A 312 9.61 -18.11 -9.47
C SER A 312 9.95 -18.00 -10.97
N PRO A 313 10.66 -18.99 -11.53
CA PRO A 313 10.83 -19.12 -12.99
C PRO A 313 9.51 -19.17 -13.76
N GLU A 314 8.47 -19.79 -13.18
CA GLU A 314 7.14 -19.88 -13.77
C GLU A 314 6.46 -18.50 -13.83
N GLY A 315 6.53 -17.72 -12.75
CA GLY A 315 6.04 -16.34 -12.72
C GLY A 315 6.75 -15.45 -13.76
N GLU A 316 8.07 -15.61 -13.88
CA GLU A 316 8.85 -14.92 -14.90
C GLU A 316 8.43 -15.31 -16.33
N ALA A 317 8.28 -16.61 -16.61
CA ALA A 317 7.84 -17.09 -17.92
C ALA A 317 6.46 -16.54 -18.31
N GLN A 318 5.51 -16.49 -17.37
CA GLN A 318 4.19 -15.90 -17.60
C GLN A 318 4.27 -14.40 -17.94
N MET A 319 5.11 -13.64 -17.24
CA MET A 319 5.33 -12.23 -17.54
C MET A 319 5.94 -12.03 -18.93
N GLN A 320 6.99 -12.79 -19.27
CA GLN A 320 7.64 -12.68 -20.59
C GLN A 320 6.68 -13.02 -21.74
N GLU A 321 5.79 -14.00 -21.55
CA GLU A 321 4.74 -14.32 -22.51
C GLU A 321 3.76 -13.15 -22.72
N ARG A 322 3.31 -12.48 -21.64
CA ARG A 322 2.46 -11.29 -21.74
C ARG A 322 3.16 -10.16 -22.50
N TYR A 323 4.43 -9.92 -22.17
CA TYR A 323 5.25 -8.91 -22.84
C TYR A 323 5.39 -9.20 -24.35
N ARG A 324 5.66 -10.46 -24.72
CA ARG A 324 5.74 -10.88 -26.13
C ARG A 324 4.43 -10.60 -26.88
N ARG A 325 3.29 -11.03 -26.32
CA ARG A 325 1.96 -10.79 -26.91
C ARG A 325 1.65 -9.30 -27.08
N ARG A 326 2.04 -8.46 -26.12
CA ARG A 326 1.84 -7.01 -26.20
C ARG A 326 2.67 -6.41 -27.34
N LYS A 327 3.94 -6.82 -27.49
CA LYS A 327 4.80 -6.39 -28.61
C LYS A 327 4.23 -6.78 -29.96
N GLU A 328 3.77 -8.02 -30.12
CA GLU A 328 3.13 -8.51 -31.35
C GLU A 328 1.88 -7.68 -31.70
N LYS A 329 0.99 -7.43 -30.73
CA LYS A 329 -0.20 -6.58 -30.94
C LYS A 329 0.15 -5.15 -31.38
N LEU A 330 1.19 -4.56 -30.79
CA LEU A 330 1.65 -3.22 -31.16
C LEU A 330 2.24 -3.20 -32.57
N ALA A 331 3.03 -4.23 -32.94
CA ALA A 331 3.57 -4.37 -34.29
C ALA A 331 2.45 -4.49 -35.34
N VAL A 332 1.43 -5.33 -35.08
CA VAL A 332 0.26 -5.46 -35.95
C VAL A 332 -0.50 -4.14 -36.08
N ARG A 333 -0.71 -3.41 -34.98
CA ARG A 333 -1.37 -2.10 -35.01
C ARG A 333 -0.58 -1.08 -35.82
N LYS A 334 0.75 -1.05 -35.66
CA LYS A 334 1.64 -0.17 -36.42
C LYS A 334 1.58 -0.48 -37.92
N ALA A 335 1.70 -1.75 -38.30
CA ALA A 335 1.59 -2.18 -39.70
C ALA A 335 0.23 -1.80 -40.33
N ARG A 336 -0.88 -1.93 -39.59
CA ARG A 336 -2.21 -1.50 -40.07
C ARG A 336 -2.30 0.01 -40.31
N LEU A 337 -1.70 0.82 -39.44
CA LEU A 337 -1.69 2.28 -39.61
C LEU A 337 -0.81 2.71 -40.78
N GLU A 338 0.31 2.04 -41.00
CA GLU A 338 1.20 2.30 -42.15
C GLU A 338 0.53 1.94 -43.49
N VAL A 339 -0.21 0.83 -43.56
CA VAL A 339 -0.97 0.45 -44.76
C VAL A 339 -2.18 1.37 -44.98
N GLY A 340 -2.88 1.75 -43.90
CA GLY A 340 -4.04 2.66 -43.98
C GLY A 340 -3.68 4.10 -44.35
N GLY A 341 -2.56 4.61 -43.84
CA GLY A 341 -2.06 5.96 -44.17
C GLY A 341 -1.30 6.04 -45.50
N ALA A 342 -1.03 4.92 -46.17
CA ALA A 342 -0.49 4.89 -47.53
C ALA A 342 -1.60 4.76 -48.60
N ALA A 343 -2.87 4.61 -48.18
CA ALA A 343 -4.03 4.51 -49.05
C ALA A 343 -4.91 5.78 -49.06
N GLU A 344 -4.58 6.78 -48.23
CA GLU A 344 -5.03 8.17 -48.32
C GLU A 344 -3.91 9.03 -48.94
#